data_AF-A0A8J5KJS6-F1
#
_entry.id   AF-A0A8J5KJS6-F1
#
_cell.length_a   1.000
_cell.length_b   1.000
_cell.length_c   1.000
_cell.angle_alpha   90.00
_cell.angle_beta   90.00
_cell.angle_gamma   90.00
#
_symmetry.space_group_name_H-M   'P 1'
#
loop_
_entity.id
_entity.type
_entity.pdbx_description
1 polymer ?
#
loop_
_entity_poly.entity_id
_entity_poly.type
_entity_poly.pdbx_seq_one_letter_code
_entity_poly.pdbx_strand_id
1 'polypeptide(L)'
;MDVASKSDSGDGEWEICNDRGFIYKRRRRRRVLDPVQAEAGTSAAGDSEAEQRRCRRDLRRRCLLHLRDLFRRELELLEPLSSGPVDLTPAMPTEAAPEAPPAVAEPPHPDPGEDIQKSLVDDLLSQVEIQEAVLRKLSESCDYVDSLCNEKEERLLQSLMALPIWGSPRSLVLSLSK
;
A
#
# COMPACT_ATOMS: atom_id res chain seq x y z
N MET A 1 23.06 -70.36 -10.42
CA MET A 1 22.39 -69.05 -10.52
C MET A 1 22.13 -68.61 -9.10
N ASP A 2 22.82 -67.58 -8.63
CA ASP A 2 22.55 -66.96 -7.32
C ASP A 2 22.63 -65.44 -7.49
N VAL A 3 21.46 -64.80 -7.46
CA VAL A 3 21.31 -63.35 -7.50
C VAL A 3 21.35 -62.87 -6.06
N ALA A 4 22.43 -62.20 -5.68
CA ALA A 4 22.53 -61.48 -4.43
C ALA A 4 21.53 -60.30 -4.43
N SER A 5 20.46 -60.42 -3.65
CA SER A 5 19.52 -59.35 -3.35
C SER A 5 20.25 -58.21 -2.64
N LYS A 6 20.45 -57.11 -3.37
CA LYS A 6 20.98 -55.85 -2.82
C LYS A 6 19.80 -55.07 -2.24
N SER A 7 19.65 -55.09 -0.92
CA SER A 7 18.69 -54.26 -0.20
C SER A 7 19.07 -52.78 -0.35
N ASP A 8 18.34 -52.06 -1.21
CA ASP A 8 18.39 -50.61 -1.35
C ASP A 8 17.69 -49.98 -0.12
N SER A 9 18.45 -49.77 0.95
CA SER A 9 18.00 -48.92 2.06
C SER A 9 17.96 -47.48 1.56
N GLY A 10 16.81 -47.08 1.03
CA GLY A 10 16.50 -45.78 0.47
C GLY A 10 16.42 -44.65 1.51
N ASP A 11 17.47 -44.48 2.32
CA ASP A 11 17.61 -43.33 3.22
C ASP A 11 18.04 -42.12 2.37
N GLY A 12 17.03 -41.47 1.79
CA GLY A 12 17.25 -40.31 0.93
C GLY A 12 17.62 -39.11 1.77
N GLU A 13 18.90 -38.75 1.77
CA GLU A 13 19.44 -37.55 2.41
C GLU A 13 18.58 -36.31 2.08
N TRP A 14 18.12 -35.60 3.11
CA TRP A 14 17.28 -34.41 2.97
C TRP A 14 18.14 -33.15 3.01
N GLU A 15 17.90 -32.20 2.10
CA GLU A 15 18.56 -30.90 2.11
C GLU A 15 17.59 -29.77 2.53
N ILE A 16 18.10 -28.80 3.28
CA ILE A 16 17.37 -27.60 3.69
C ILE A 16 17.57 -26.52 2.62
N CYS A 17 16.48 -26.02 2.04
CA CYS A 17 16.48 -24.99 1.00
C CYS A 17 15.81 -23.72 1.51
N ASN A 18 16.31 -22.56 1.07
CA ASN A 18 15.71 -21.26 1.35
C ASN A 18 15.32 -20.59 0.04
N ASP A 19 14.01 -20.53 -0.24
CA ASP A 19 13.45 -19.84 -1.39
C ASP A 19 12.69 -18.60 -0.91
N ARG A 20 13.24 -17.42 -1.19
CA ARG A 20 12.63 -16.11 -0.87
C ARG A 20 12.30 -15.91 0.62
N GLY A 21 13.08 -16.50 1.52
CA GLY A 21 12.86 -16.43 2.97
C GLY A 21 12.00 -17.57 3.52
N PHE A 22 11.49 -18.46 2.67
CA PHE A 22 10.80 -19.66 3.09
C PHE A 22 11.77 -20.85 3.14
N ILE A 23 11.89 -21.46 4.31
CA ILE A 23 12.82 -22.57 4.55
C ILE A 23 12.04 -23.89 4.50
N TYR A 24 12.45 -24.81 3.62
CA TYR A 24 11.81 -26.13 3.50
C TYR A 24 12.83 -27.25 3.29
N LYS A 25 12.43 -28.47 3.64
CA LYS A 25 13.22 -29.70 3.43
C LYS A 25 12.79 -30.36 2.12
N ARG A 26 13.73 -30.73 1.25
CA ARG A 26 13.46 -31.52 0.05
C ARG A 26 14.43 -32.69 -0.09
N ARG A 27 14.01 -33.78 -0.76
CA ARG A 27 14.89 -34.94 -0.99
C ARG A 27 16.02 -34.53 -1.94
N ARG A 28 17.27 -34.81 -1.54
CA ARG A 28 18.46 -34.56 -2.35
C ARG A 28 18.39 -35.44 -3.59
N ARG A 29 18.21 -34.83 -4.76
CA ARG A 29 18.32 -35.56 -6.03
C ARG A 29 19.81 -35.86 -6.22
N ARG A 30 20.22 -37.12 -6.05
CA ARG A 30 21.54 -37.58 -6.49
C ARG A 30 21.60 -37.35 -8.01
N ARG A 31 22.22 -36.25 -8.43
CA ARG A 31 22.68 -36.14 -9.81
C ARG A 31 23.68 -37.27 -9.96
N VAL A 32 23.31 -38.31 -10.70
CA VAL A 32 24.26 -39.28 -11.22
C VAL A 32 25.17 -38.46 -12.12
N LEU A 33 26.28 -37.99 -11.56
CA LEU A 33 27.36 -37.33 -12.26
C LEU A 33 28.08 -38.43 -13.02
N ASP A 34 27.76 -38.54 -14.31
CA ASP A 34 28.77 -38.97 -15.26
C ASP A 34 29.84 -37.86 -15.27
N PRO A 35 31.11 -38.14 -14.91
CA PRO A 35 32.10 -37.10 -14.61
C PRO A 35 32.62 -36.34 -15.84
N VAL A 36 32.01 -36.51 -17.02
CA VAL A 36 32.49 -35.96 -18.29
C VAL A 36 31.67 -34.74 -18.77
N GLN A 37 30.48 -34.47 -18.22
CA GLN A 37 29.65 -33.33 -18.66
C GLN A 37 29.44 -32.21 -17.62
N ALA A 38 30.02 -32.34 -16.42
CA ALA A 38 29.83 -31.37 -15.34
C ALA A 38 30.58 -30.04 -15.53
N GLU A 39 31.63 -30.01 -16.35
CA GLU A 39 32.51 -28.84 -16.51
C GLU A 39 32.07 -27.87 -17.62
N ALA A 40 31.21 -28.29 -18.55
CA ALA A 40 30.76 -27.43 -19.66
C ALA A 40 29.45 -26.66 -19.36
N GLY A 41 28.61 -27.16 -18.45
CA GLY A 41 27.29 -26.59 -18.15
C GLY A 41 27.24 -25.67 -16.93
N THR A 42 28.31 -25.58 -16.14
CA THR A 42 28.35 -24.84 -14.86
C THR A 42 28.73 -23.37 -15.03
N SER A 43 29.55 -23.00 -16.03
CA SER A 43 29.92 -21.59 -16.25
C SER A 43 28.76 -20.77 -16.83
N ALA A 44 28.10 -21.26 -17.88
CA ALA A 44 26.99 -20.54 -18.53
C ALA A 44 25.75 -20.36 -17.63
N ALA A 45 25.50 -21.31 -16.72
CA ALA A 45 24.41 -21.23 -15.76
C ALA A 45 24.69 -20.23 -14.62
N GLY A 46 25.94 -20.10 -14.19
CA GLY A 46 26.37 -19.13 -13.17
C GLY A 46 26.27 -17.68 -13.66
N ASP A 47 26.66 -17.42 -14.90
CA ASP A 47 26.59 -16.09 -15.51
C ASP A 47 25.13 -15.64 -15.72
N SER A 48 24.27 -16.55 -16.19
CA SER A 48 22.83 -16.29 -16.35
C SER A 48 22.12 -15.96 -15.02
N GLU A 49 22.49 -16.64 -13.92
CA GLU A 49 21.90 -16.37 -12.61
C GLU A 49 22.39 -15.03 -12.02
N ALA A 50 23.67 -14.72 -12.20
CA ALA A 50 24.25 -13.44 -11.79
C ALA A 50 23.62 -12.26 -12.54
N GLU A 51 23.39 -12.39 -13.85
CA GLU A 51 22.71 -11.41 -14.68
C GLU A 51 21.24 -11.22 -14.27
N GLN A 52 20.51 -12.32 -14.02
CA GLN A 52 19.13 -12.23 -13.50
C GLN A 52 19.08 -11.55 -12.13
N ARG A 53 20.07 -11.77 -11.25
CA ARG A 53 20.19 -11.06 -9.96
C ARG A 53 20.44 -9.56 -10.16
N ARG A 54 21.28 -9.17 -11.13
CA ARG A 54 21.53 -7.75 -11.48
C ARG A 54 20.28 -7.09 -12.06
N CYS A 55 19.65 -7.71 -13.06
CA CYS A 55 18.42 -7.20 -13.66
C CYS A 55 17.30 -6.97 -12.62
N ARG A 56 17.12 -7.92 -11.69
CA ARG A 56 16.16 -7.75 -10.56
C ARG A 56 16.50 -6.57 -9.65
N ARG A 57 17.79 -6.38 -9.33
CA ARG A 57 18.25 -5.23 -8.53
C ARG A 57 18.00 -3.92 -9.26
N ASP A 58 18.24 -3.87 -10.57
CA ASP A 58 18.05 -2.67 -11.38
C ASP A 58 16.58 -2.30 -11.55
N LEU A 59 15.70 -3.30 -11.70
CA LEU A 59 14.25 -3.09 -11.72
C LEU A 59 13.75 -2.56 -10.37
N ARG A 60 14.20 -3.17 -9.26
CA ARG A 60 13.86 -2.71 -7.91
C ARG A 60 14.34 -1.28 -7.67
N ARG A 61 15.57 -0.96 -8.06
CA ARG A 61 16.12 0.40 -7.94
C ARG A 61 15.31 1.41 -8.75
N ARG A 62 14.96 1.09 -10.00
CA ARG A 62 14.14 1.96 -10.86
C ARG A 62 12.75 2.20 -10.27
N CYS A 63 12.09 1.15 -9.78
CA CYS A 63 10.77 1.25 -9.15
C CYS A 63 10.82 2.12 -7.89
N LEU A 64 11.81 1.92 -7.03
CA LEU A 64 11.97 2.72 -5.80
C LEU A 64 12.28 4.19 -6.09
N LEU A 65 13.11 4.48 -7.10
CA LEU A 65 13.39 5.86 -7.51
C LEU A 65 12.14 6.53 -8.07
N HIS A 66 11.38 5.83 -8.92
CA HIS A 66 10.11 6.34 -9.41
C HIS A 66 9.14 6.65 -8.26
N LEU A 67 9.01 5.72 -7.30
CA LEU A 67 8.12 5.91 -6.16
C LEU A 67 8.56 7.09 -5.28
N ARG A 68 9.86 7.25 -5.03
CA ARG A 68 10.42 8.43 -4.36
C ARG A 68 10.05 9.72 -5.09
N ASP A 69 10.19 9.74 -6.40
CA ASP A 69 9.94 10.93 -7.21
C ASP A 69 8.44 11.28 -7.25
N LEU A 70 7.55 10.27 -7.26
CA LEU A 70 6.12 10.47 -7.11
C LEU A 70 5.78 11.10 -5.75
N PHE A 71 6.24 10.51 -4.65
CA PHE A 71 5.98 11.04 -3.31
C PHE A 71 6.58 12.42 -3.10
N ARG A 72 7.75 12.70 -3.69
CA ARG A 72 8.34 14.03 -3.64
C ARG A 72 7.44 15.08 -4.31
N ARG A 73 6.93 14.79 -5.51
CA ARG A 73 6.01 15.69 -6.22
C ARG A 73 4.71 15.90 -5.45
N GLU A 74 4.18 14.85 -4.85
CA GLU A 74 2.98 14.92 -4.03
C GLU A 74 3.21 15.82 -2.80
N LEU A 75 4.36 15.68 -2.12
CA LEU A 75 4.74 16.57 -1.03
C LEU A 75 4.89 18.03 -1.49
N GLU A 76 5.54 18.27 -2.64
CA GLU A 76 5.68 19.61 -3.22
C GLU A 76 4.33 20.26 -3.56
N LEU A 77 3.30 19.47 -3.92
CA LEU A 77 1.94 19.97 -4.15
C LEU A 77 1.19 20.25 -2.85
N LEU A 78 1.43 19.43 -1.81
CA LEU A 78 0.77 19.56 -0.51
C LEU A 78 1.39 20.65 0.37
N GLU A 79 2.68 20.96 0.19
CA GLU A 79 3.41 21.94 0.99
C GLU A 79 2.79 23.36 0.89
N PRO A 80 2.45 23.91 -0.31
CA PRO A 80 1.75 25.18 -0.44
C PRO A 80 0.37 25.20 0.24
N LEU A 81 -0.39 24.10 0.12
CA LEU A 81 -1.72 23.95 0.72
C LEU A 81 -1.66 23.91 2.25
N SER A 82 -0.56 23.40 2.81
CA SER A 82 -0.30 23.41 4.26
C SER A 82 0.28 24.74 4.76
N SER A 83 0.98 25.46 3.90
CA SER A 83 1.69 26.70 4.23
C SER A 83 0.84 27.96 4.09
N GLY A 84 -0.38 27.85 3.54
CA GLY A 84 -1.28 28.99 3.35
C GLY A 84 -1.58 29.67 4.68
N PRO A 85 -1.07 30.89 4.92
CA PRO A 85 -1.64 31.73 5.97
C PRO A 85 -3.03 32.13 5.49
N VAL A 86 -4.02 32.05 6.38
CA VAL A 86 -5.24 32.85 6.24
C VAL A 86 -4.82 34.31 6.37
N ASP A 87 -4.31 34.90 5.29
CA ASP A 87 -3.84 36.28 5.24
C ASP A 87 -5.04 37.19 4.94
N LEU A 88 -5.92 37.32 5.95
CA LEU A 88 -6.95 38.34 5.99
C LEU A 88 -6.33 39.68 6.38
N THR A 89 -5.48 40.23 5.53
CA THR A 89 -5.16 41.66 5.58
C THR A 89 -5.63 42.29 4.29
N PRO A 90 -6.85 42.87 4.24
CA PRO A 90 -7.15 43.81 3.19
C PRO A 90 -6.24 45.02 3.38
N ALA A 91 -5.30 45.22 2.45
CA ALA A 91 -4.56 46.46 2.32
C ALA A 91 -5.58 47.58 2.06
N MET A 92 -5.86 48.38 3.09
CA MET A 92 -6.60 49.63 2.94
C MET A 92 -5.72 50.66 2.21
N PRO A 93 -6.17 51.26 1.10
CA PRO A 93 -5.64 52.53 0.66
C PRO A 93 -6.20 53.63 1.58
N THR A 94 -5.35 54.17 2.45
CA THR A 94 -5.61 55.45 3.12
C THR A 94 -5.24 56.58 2.16
N GLU A 95 -6.24 57.34 1.70
CA GLU A 95 -6.26 58.82 1.55
C GLU A 95 -7.22 59.28 0.44
N ALA A 96 -8.29 59.96 0.84
CA ALA A 96 -8.53 61.38 0.50
C ALA A 96 -9.88 61.83 1.11
N ALA A 97 -9.83 62.76 2.07
CA ALA A 97 -10.99 63.58 2.47
C ALA A 97 -11.33 64.60 1.36
N PRO A 98 -12.58 65.08 1.26
CA PRO A 98 -12.84 66.40 1.84
C PRO A 98 -14.24 66.62 2.45
N GLU A 99 -14.24 67.47 3.49
CA GLU A 99 -15.25 68.44 3.98
C GLU A 99 -16.77 68.11 4.04
N ALA A 100 -17.33 68.26 5.26
CA ALA A 100 -18.76 68.43 5.58
C ALA A 100 -19.20 69.92 5.43
N PRO A 101 -20.48 70.39 5.61
CA PRO A 101 -21.71 69.77 6.20
C PRO A 101 -23.01 70.18 5.41
N PRO A 102 -24.29 70.17 5.92
CA PRO A 102 -24.84 69.73 7.21
C PRO A 102 -26.05 68.75 7.14
N ALA A 103 -26.38 68.26 8.34
CA ALA A 103 -27.34 67.22 8.68
C ALA A 103 -28.77 67.35 8.09
N VAL A 104 -29.25 66.24 7.53
CA VAL A 104 -30.65 65.87 7.47
C VAL A 104 -30.73 64.38 7.84
N ALA A 105 -31.66 64.04 8.73
CA ALA A 105 -31.81 62.71 9.32
C ALA A 105 -31.86 61.60 8.25
N GLU A 106 -30.89 60.69 8.28
CA GLU A 106 -30.91 59.43 7.53
C GLU A 106 -31.60 58.32 8.35
N PRO A 107 -32.32 57.40 7.68
CA PRO A 107 -32.82 56.18 8.32
C PRO A 107 -31.65 55.32 8.83
N PRO A 108 -31.86 54.37 9.75
CA PRO A 108 -30.79 53.49 10.21
C PRO A 108 -30.20 52.74 9.00
N HIS A 109 -28.99 53.12 8.60
CA HIS A 109 -28.20 52.37 7.63
C HIS A 109 -27.92 50.98 8.23
N PRO A 110 -28.20 49.88 7.51
CA PRO A 110 -27.68 48.58 7.91
C PRO A 110 -26.16 48.65 7.82
N ASP A 111 -25.47 48.26 8.91
CA ASP A 111 -24.01 48.23 8.95
C ASP A 111 -23.50 47.33 7.81
N PRO A 112 -22.82 47.87 6.78
CA PRO A 112 -22.34 47.08 5.64
C PRO A 112 -21.30 46.02 6.05
N GLY A 113 -20.72 46.16 7.26
CA GLY A 113 -19.82 45.18 7.85
C GLY A 113 -20.50 43.89 8.29
N GLU A 114 -21.78 43.91 8.65
CA GLU A 114 -22.50 42.70 9.04
C GLU A 114 -22.83 41.82 7.84
N ASP A 115 -23.20 42.40 6.70
CA ASP A 115 -23.57 41.65 5.51
C ASP A 115 -22.36 40.97 4.86
N ILE A 116 -21.18 41.61 4.91
CA ILE A 116 -19.91 41.01 4.47
C ILE A 116 -19.48 39.85 5.40
N GLN A 117 -19.70 40.00 6.71
CA GLN A 117 -19.39 38.92 7.66
C GLN A 117 -20.37 37.74 7.52
N LYS A 118 -21.66 38.02 7.32
CA LYS A 118 -22.68 36.99 7.04
C LYS A 118 -22.35 36.24 5.76
N SER A 119 -22.02 36.94 4.67
CA SER A 119 -21.66 36.30 3.41
C SER A 119 -20.40 35.43 3.51
N LEU A 120 -19.39 35.87 4.26
CA LEU A 120 -18.18 35.08 4.50
C LEU A 120 -18.48 33.80 5.30
N VAL A 121 -19.36 33.88 6.29
CA VAL A 121 -19.79 32.70 7.07
C VAL A 121 -20.57 31.73 6.20
N ASP A 122 -21.45 32.22 5.34
CA ASP A 122 -22.22 31.38 4.40
C ASP A 122 -21.29 30.70 3.38
N ASP A 123 -20.30 31.42 2.85
CA ASP A 123 -19.29 30.87 1.93
C ASP A 123 -18.47 29.76 2.62
N LEU A 124 -18.01 29.99 3.86
CA LEU A 124 -17.30 28.99 4.66
C LEU A 124 -18.15 27.76 4.95
N LEU A 125 -19.43 27.96 5.27
CA LEU A 125 -20.38 26.88 5.52
C LEU A 125 -20.57 26.05 4.25
N SER A 126 -20.76 26.70 3.10
CA SER A 126 -20.89 26.02 1.81
C SER A 126 -19.64 25.20 1.46
N GLN A 127 -18.45 25.72 1.78
CA GLN A 127 -17.19 25.00 1.57
C GLN A 127 -17.09 23.75 2.45
N VAL A 128 -17.49 23.85 3.73
CA VAL A 128 -17.50 22.72 4.65
C VAL A 128 -18.52 21.67 4.21
N GLU A 129 -19.69 22.05 3.73
CA GLU A 129 -20.70 21.12 3.21
C GLU A 129 -20.18 20.35 1.98
N ILE A 130 -19.48 21.02 1.07
CA ILE A 130 -18.84 20.38 -0.09
C ILE A 130 -17.75 19.40 0.37
N GLN A 131 -16.90 19.81 1.32
CA GLN A 131 -15.86 18.92 1.87
C GLN A 131 -16.46 17.71 2.59
N GLU A 132 -17.54 17.89 3.34
CA GLU A 132 -18.28 16.81 3.97
C GLU A 132 -18.82 15.83 2.93
N ALA A 133 -19.39 16.33 1.83
CA ALA A 133 -19.90 15.47 0.75
C ALA A 133 -18.77 14.64 0.10
N VAL A 134 -17.59 15.23 -0.09
CA VAL A 134 -16.40 14.50 -0.60
C VAL A 134 -15.94 13.44 0.40
N LEU A 135 -15.84 13.78 1.68
CA LEU A 135 -15.44 12.85 2.74
C LEU A 135 -16.43 11.69 2.85
N ARG A 136 -17.74 11.96 2.77
CA ARG A 136 -18.79 10.95 2.77
C ARG A 136 -18.66 10.01 1.56
N LYS A 137 -18.35 10.56 0.39
CA LYS A 137 -18.12 9.74 -0.81
C LYS A 137 -16.89 8.84 -0.65
N LEU A 138 -15.83 9.37 -0.05
CA LEU A 138 -14.62 8.61 0.22
C LEU A 138 -14.88 7.50 1.23
N SER A 139 -15.60 7.77 2.33
CA SER A 139 -15.97 6.76 3.32
C SER A 139 -16.80 5.64 2.70
N GLU A 140 -17.81 5.96 1.89
CA GLU A 140 -18.61 4.97 1.15
C GLU A 140 -17.73 4.07 0.27
N SER A 141 -16.70 4.63 -0.36
CA SER A 141 -15.77 3.85 -1.20
C SER A 141 -14.87 2.93 -0.38
N CYS A 142 -14.43 3.36 0.80
CA CYS A 142 -13.68 2.54 1.74
C CYS A 142 -14.53 1.38 2.25
N ASP A 143 -15.77 1.65 2.68
CA ASP A 143 -16.72 0.63 3.14
C ASP A 143 -16.98 -0.42 2.04
N TYR A 144 -17.11 0.02 0.79
CA TYR A 144 -17.24 -0.88 -0.36
C TYR A 144 -16.02 -1.77 -0.53
N VAL A 145 -14.81 -1.21 -0.50
CA VAL A 145 -13.56 -1.99 -0.63
C VAL A 145 -13.41 -2.99 0.53
N ASP A 146 -13.70 -2.57 1.75
CA ASP A 146 -13.65 -3.43 2.93
C ASP A 146 -14.63 -4.59 2.81
N SER A 147 -15.86 -4.33 2.35
CA SER A 147 -16.85 -5.40 2.12
C SER A 147 -16.37 -6.43 1.09
N LEU A 148 -15.71 -5.99 0.01
CA LEU A 148 -15.17 -6.87 -1.02
C LEU A 148 -13.99 -7.70 -0.52
N CYS A 149 -13.13 -7.09 0.30
CA CYS A 149 -12.02 -7.79 0.96
C CYS A 149 -12.54 -8.85 1.93
N ASN A 150 -13.49 -8.50 2.79
CA ASN A 150 -14.10 -9.41 3.76
C ASN A 150 -14.77 -10.59 3.05
N GLU A 151 -15.54 -10.36 1.98
CA GLU A 151 -16.18 -11.44 1.23
C GLU A 151 -15.15 -12.41 0.63
N LYS A 152 -14.05 -11.88 0.09
CA LYS A 152 -12.96 -12.72 -0.46
C LYS A 152 -12.25 -13.50 0.63
N GLU A 153 -11.98 -12.87 1.77
CA GLU A 153 -11.35 -13.51 2.92
C GLU A 153 -12.24 -14.65 3.44
N GLU A 154 -13.52 -14.39 3.67
CA GLU A 154 -14.49 -15.41 4.11
C GLU A 154 -14.55 -16.58 3.12
N ARG A 155 -14.57 -16.31 1.81
CA ARG A 155 -14.56 -17.35 0.79
C ARG A 155 -13.29 -18.21 0.84
N LEU A 156 -12.13 -17.59 1.05
CA LEU A 156 -10.87 -18.31 1.22
C LEU A 156 -10.88 -19.15 2.50
N LEU A 157 -11.31 -18.58 3.62
CA LEU A 157 -11.44 -19.29 4.89
C LEU A 157 -12.40 -20.48 4.78
N GLN A 158 -13.55 -20.31 4.15
CA GLN A 158 -14.49 -21.41 3.87
C GLN A 158 -13.84 -22.50 3.02
N SER A 159 -13.08 -22.14 1.98
CA SER A 159 -12.39 -23.12 1.14
C SER A 159 -11.31 -23.88 1.91
N LEU A 160 -10.57 -23.20 2.80
CA LEU A 160 -9.53 -23.79 3.63
C LEU A 160 -10.13 -24.76 4.65
N MET A 161 -11.22 -24.36 5.32
CA MET A 161 -11.95 -25.17 6.30
C MET A 161 -12.60 -26.41 5.66
N ALA A 162 -12.96 -26.34 4.38
CA ALA A 162 -13.52 -27.46 3.64
C ALA A 162 -12.47 -28.49 3.19
N LEU A 163 -11.16 -28.20 3.32
CA LEU A 163 -10.12 -29.14 2.93
C LEU A 163 -10.10 -30.36 3.88
N PRO A 164 -10.08 -31.59 3.35
CA PRO A 164 -10.12 -32.82 4.17
C PRO A 164 -8.87 -33.01 5.04
N ILE A 165 -7.83 -32.21 4.81
CA ILE A 165 -6.57 -32.19 5.56
C ILE A 165 -6.80 -31.76 7.01
N TRP A 166 -7.85 -30.96 7.28
CA TRP A 166 -8.13 -30.44 8.62
C TRP A 166 -8.83 -31.44 9.55
N GLY A 167 -9.22 -32.63 9.06
CA GLY A 167 -9.74 -33.73 9.87
C GLY A 167 -10.85 -33.33 10.86
N SER A 168 -11.10 -34.17 11.87
CA SER A 168 -11.91 -33.75 13.01
C SER A 168 -11.09 -32.79 13.89
N PRO A 169 -11.64 -31.67 14.37
CA PRO A 169 -10.95 -30.77 15.31
C PRO A 169 -10.33 -31.52 16.50
N ARG A 170 -11.01 -32.59 16.98
CA ARG A 170 -10.52 -33.46 18.06
C ARG A 170 -9.26 -34.25 17.67
N SER A 171 -9.18 -34.72 16.43
CA SER A 171 -7.99 -35.42 15.90
C SER A 171 -6.78 -34.50 15.81
N LEU A 172 -7.02 -33.23 15.45
CA LEU A 172 -5.96 -32.24 15.26
C LEU A 172 -5.36 -31.82 16.62
N VAL A 173 -6.21 -31.59 17.63
CA VAL A 173 -5.76 -31.30 19.01
C VAL A 173 -5.03 -32.49 19.65
N LEU A 174 -5.48 -33.73 19.40
CA LEU A 174 -4.78 -34.93 19.87
C LEU A 174 -3.41 -35.14 19.19
N SER A 175 -3.23 -34.63 17.97
CA SER A 175 -1.95 -34.72 17.26
C SER A 175 -0.93 -33.68 17.74
N LEU A 176 -1.40 -32.55 18.28
CA LEU A 176 -0.56 -31.45 18.79
C LEU A 176 -0.19 -31.59 20.28
N SER A 177 -0.79 -32.56 21.00
CA SER A 177 -0.55 -32.80 22.43
C SER A 177 0.45 -33.93 22.71
N LYS A 178 1.16 -34.41 21.68
CA LYS A 178 2.29 -35.35 21.76
C LYS A 178 3.60 -34.62 21.48
#